data_AF-A0A6V7J8B5-F1
#
_entry.id   AF-A0A6V7J8B5-F1
#
_cell.length_a   1.000
_cell.length_b   1.000
_cell.length_c   1.000
_cell.angle_alpha   90.00
_cell.angle_beta   90.00
_cell.angle_gamma   90.00
#
_symmetry.space_group_name_H-M   'P 1'
#
loop_
_entity.id
_entity.type
_entity.pdbx_description
1 polymer ?
#
loop_
_entity_poly.entity_id
_entity_poly.type
_entity_poly.pdbx_seq_one_letter_code
_entity_poly.pdbx_strand_id
1 'polypeptide(L)'
;CAREDNVQAARILLSYNVDPTIVSLQGYTAAQVATENVLKILQDPPSATDDIEVQLLEASKSGDLTTVERILQANPHAVNCRDLDGRHSTPLHFAAGYNRVPVVEYLLSHGADVHAKDKGGLVPLHNACSYGHYE
;
A
#
# COMPACT_ATOMS: atom_id res chain seq x y z
N CYS A 1 3.45 -19.41 17.86
CA CYS A 1 3.04 -18.69 16.63
C CYS A 1 4.12 -18.72 15.53
N ALA A 2 5.36 -19.11 15.83
CA ALA A 2 6.39 -19.33 14.82
C ALA A 2 6.20 -20.70 14.15
N ARG A 3 5.72 -20.70 12.91
CA ARG A 3 6.07 -21.71 11.91
C ARG A 3 5.68 -21.36 10.48
N GLU A 4 4.90 -20.31 10.28
CA GLU A 4 4.63 -19.74 8.96
C GLU A 4 5.05 -18.27 8.96
N ASP A 5 5.65 -17.86 7.85
CA ASP A 5 6.31 -16.60 7.57
C ASP A 5 5.40 -15.38 7.85
N ASN A 6 5.27 -15.01 9.13
CA ASN A 6 4.32 -14.02 9.65
C ASN A 6 4.83 -12.58 9.42
N VAL A 7 5.29 -12.34 8.20
CA VAL A 7 5.69 -11.05 7.65
C VAL A 7 4.65 -9.98 7.96
N GLN A 8 3.37 -10.28 7.77
CA GLN A 8 2.30 -9.30 8.00
C GLN A 8 2.13 -8.93 9.49
N ALA A 9 2.23 -9.90 10.40
CA ALA A 9 2.19 -9.60 11.82
C ALA A 9 3.40 -8.75 12.24
N ALA A 10 4.59 -9.02 11.70
CA ALA A 10 5.79 -8.22 11.94
C ALA A 10 5.63 -6.78 11.42
N ARG A 11 5.09 -6.59 10.21
CA ARG A 11 4.79 -5.25 9.66
C ARG A 11 3.84 -4.46 10.56
N ILE A 12 2.73 -5.09 10.97
CA ILE A 12 1.75 -4.45 11.85
C ILE A 12 2.40 -4.04 13.17
N LEU A 13 3.23 -4.88 13.79
CA LEU A 13 3.87 -4.52 15.05
C LEU A 13 4.88 -3.36 14.89
N LEU A 14 5.61 -3.33 13.78
CA LEU A 14 6.59 -2.28 13.49
C LEU A 14 5.92 -0.91 13.21
N SER A 15 4.70 -0.88 12.66
CA SER A 15 3.98 0.38 12.43
C SER A 15 3.56 1.08 13.73
N TYR A 16 3.54 0.38 14.87
CA TYR A 16 3.34 0.98 16.21
C TYR A 16 4.64 1.49 16.85
N ASN A 17 5.70 1.70 16.07
CA ASN A 17 7.01 2.18 16.53
C ASN A 17 7.64 1.30 17.63
N VAL A 18 7.42 -0.02 17.57
CA VAL A 18 8.09 -0.98 18.47
C VAL A 18 9.59 -0.95 18.20
N ASP A 19 10.40 -0.89 19.26
CA ASP A 19 11.85 -1.00 19.17
C ASP A 19 12.27 -2.47 18.91
N PRO A 20 12.81 -2.80 17.72
CA PRO A 20 13.18 -4.17 17.37
C PRO A 20 14.46 -4.67 18.07
N THR A 21 15.16 -3.79 18.81
CA THR A 21 16.39 -4.12 19.53
C THR A 21 16.15 -4.72 20.92
N ILE A 22 14.90 -4.72 21.38
CA ILE A 22 14.50 -5.33 22.66
C ILE A 22 14.80 -6.84 22.65
N VAL A 23 15.39 -7.34 23.75
CA VAL A 23 15.76 -8.75 23.93
C VAL A 23 14.73 -9.54 24.73
N SER A 24 14.57 -10.82 24.39
CA SER A 24 13.77 -11.78 25.16
C SER A 24 14.42 -12.14 26.49
N LEU A 25 13.72 -12.90 27.34
CA LEU A 25 14.30 -13.46 28.58
C LEU A 25 15.52 -14.36 28.34
N GLN A 26 15.67 -14.90 27.12
CA GLN A 26 16.82 -15.69 26.70
C GLN A 26 17.94 -14.84 26.07
N GLY A 27 17.77 -13.52 26.01
CA GLY A 27 18.78 -12.59 25.50
C GLY A 27 18.81 -12.43 23.97
N TYR A 28 17.79 -12.92 23.25
CA TYR A 28 17.72 -12.80 21.79
C TYR A 28 16.88 -11.60 21.35
N THR A 29 17.37 -10.84 20.39
CA THR A 29 16.60 -9.80 19.66
C THR A 29 15.65 -10.44 18.65
N ALA A 30 14.66 -9.66 18.17
CA ALA A 30 13.76 -10.10 17.12
C ALA A 30 14.51 -10.55 15.84
N ALA A 31 15.60 -9.84 15.49
CA ALA A 31 16.42 -10.16 14.33
C ALA A 31 17.15 -11.51 14.44
N GLN A 32 17.60 -11.90 15.63
CA GLN A 32 18.33 -13.16 15.84
C GLN A 32 17.44 -14.40 15.73
N VAL A 33 16.12 -14.24 15.88
CA VAL A 33 15.14 -15.34 15.79
C VAL A 33 14.26 -15.25 14.54
N ALA A 34 14.44 -14.21 13.71
CA ALA A 34 13.65 -13.96 12.51
C ALA A 34 14.00 -14.92 11.35
N THR A 35 13.00 -15.22 10.50
CA THR A 35 13.23 -15.80 9.17
C THR A 35 13.86 -14.75 8.25
N GLU A 36 14.46 -15.15 7.13
CA GLU A 36 15.09 -14.22 6.18
C GLU A 36 14.14 -13.10 5.71
N ASN A 37 12.86 -13.41 5.51
CA ASN A 37 11.87 -12.42 5.08
C ASN A 37 11.51 -11.43 6.20
N VAL A 38 11.37 -11.89 7.44
CA VAL A 38 11.15 -11.00 8.59
C VAL A 38 12.41 -10.17 8.88
N LEU A 39 13.60 -10.74 8.68
CA LEU A 39 14.87 -10.03 8.86
C LEU A 39 14.98 -8.83 7.92
N LYS A 40 14.56 -8.97 6.65
CA LYS A 40 14.53 -7.85 5.68
C LYS A 40 13.65 -6.70 6.17
N ILE A 41 12.48 -7.01 6.76
CA ILE A 41 11.55 -6.02 7.28
C ILE A 41 12.10 -5.37 8.56
N LEU A 42 12.81 -6.12 9.40
CA LEU A 42 13.46 -5.54 10.58
C LEU A 42 14.63 -4.60 10.20
N GLN A 43 15.30 -4.87 9.08
CA GLN A 43 16.38 -4.04 8.53
C GLN A 43 15.85 -2.78 7.82
N ASP A 44 14.70 -2.89 7.16
CA ASP A 44 13.98 -1.81 6.48
C ASP A 44 12.53 -1.77 7.01
N PRO A 45 12.33 -1.26 8.24
CA PRO A 45 11.02 -1.24 8.86
C PRO A 45 10.07 -0.37 8.05
N PRO A 46 8.80 -0.80 7.89
CA PRO A 46 7.84 -0.02 7.15
C PRO A 46 7.76 1.38 7.74
N SER A 47 8.10 2.36 6.92
CA SER A 47 8.05 3.77 7.30
C SER A 47 6.59 4.15 7.54
N ALA A 48 6.31 5.18 8.34
CA ALA A 48 4.96 5.73 8.49
C ALA A 48 4.32 6.15 7.13
N THR A 49 5.15 6.27 6.08
CA THR A 49 4.72 6.45 4.69
C THR A 49 4.02 5.22 4.11
N ASP A 50 4.38 4.01 4.51
CA ASP A 50 3.72 2.79 4.02
C ASP A 50 2.25 2.73 4.47
N ASP A 51 1.97 3.18 5.70
CA ASP A 51 0.60 3.30 6.19
C ASP A 51 -0.21 4.32 5.39
N ILE A 52 0.41 5.41 4.91
CA ILE A 52 -0.31 6.44 4.15
C ILE A 52 -0.58 6.00 2.71
N GLU A 53 0.37 5.30 2.09
CA GLU A 53 0.20 4.74 0.75
C GLU A 53 -0.87 3.64 0.75
N VAL A 54 -0.86 2.75 1.75
CA VAL A 54 -1.91 1.73 1.93
C VAL A 54 -3.27 2.38 2.15
N GLN A 55 -3.37 3.41 2.99
CA GLN A 55 -4.62 4.16 3.19
C GLN A 55 -5.10 4.83 1.90
N LEU A 56 -4.20 5.41 1.10
CA LEU A 56 -4.54 6.03 -0.18
C LEU A 56 -5.08 4.99 -1.17
N LEU A 57 -4.45 3.82 -1.25
CA LEU A 57 -4.88 2.72 -2.12
C LEU A 57 -6.28 2.22 -1.73
N GLU A 58 -6.51 1.98 -0.44
CA GLU A 58 -7.82 1.51 0.06
C GLU A 58 -8.92 2.58 -0.06
N ALA A 59 -8.61 3.85 0.21
CA ALA A 59 -9.54 4.96 0.00
C ALA A 59 -9.91 5.10 -1.49
N SER A 60 -8.93 4.91 -2.38
CA SER A 60 -9.16 4.98 -3.83
C SER A 60 -10.03 3.84 -4.34
N LYS A 61 -9.89 2.65 -3.75
CA LYS A 61 -10.71 1.47 -4.03
C LYS A 61 -12.14 1.60 -3.49
N SER A 62 -12.30 2.09 -2.26
CA SER A 62 -13.61 2.27 -1.62
C SER A 62 -14.39 3.46 -2.19
N GLY A 63 -13.70 4.45 -2.76
CA GLY A 63 -14.28 5.68 -3.25
C GLY A 63 -14.37 6.79 -2.19
N ASP A 64 -13.61 6.68 -1.09
CA ASP A 64 -13.54 7.71 -0.06
C ASP A 64 -12.71 8.90 -0.52
N LEU A 65 -13.36 9.79 -1.28
CA LEU A 65 -12.75 11.01 -1.83
C LEU A 65 -12.16 11.90 -0.72
N THR A 66 -12.85 12.02 0.42
CA THR A 66 -12.40 12.89 1.53
C THR A 66 -11.03 12.45 2.05
N THR A 67 -10.83 11.14 2.22
CA THR A 67 -9.55 10.59 2.66
C THR A 67 -8.48 10.75 1.58
N VAL A 68 -8.81 10.53 0.31
CA VAL A 68 -7.88 10.76 -0.82
C VAL A 68 -7.40 12.21 -0.86
N GLU A 69 -8.33 13.17 -0.78
CA GLU A 69 -8.03 14.61 -0.75
C GLU A 69 -7.11 14.96 0.41
N ARG A 70 -7.48 14.54 1.63
CA ARG A 70 -6.68 14.80 2.83
C ARG A 70 -5.26 14.25 2.71
N ILE A 71 -5.10 13.03 2.19
CA ILE A 71 -3.79 12.40 2.05
C ILE A 71 -2.94 13.13 1.01
N LEU A 72 -3.49 13.44 -0.17
CA LEU A 72 -2.74 14.05 -1.27
C LEU A 72 -2.46 15.55 -1.06
N GLN A 73 -3.28 16.25 -0.28
CA GLN A 73 -2.97 17.60 0.18
C GLN A 73 -1.73 17.62 1.09
N ALA A 74 -1.60 16.64 1.99
CA ALA A 74 -0.46 16.52 2.89
C ALA A 74 0.76 15.86 2.23
N ASN A 75 0.54 14.96 1.26
CA ASN A 75 1.57 14.11 0.65
C ASN A 75 1.36 14.00 -0.87
N PRO A 76 1.62 15.06 -1.65
CA PRO A 76 1.38 15.05 -3.10
C PRO A 76 2.17 13.94 -3.84
N HIS A 77 3.34 13.56 -3.33
CA HIS A 77 4.20 12.54 -3.93
C HIS A 77 3.59 11.12 -3.89
N ALA A 78 2.61 10.87 -3.02
CA ALA A 78 1.98 9.55 -2.87
C ALA A 78 0.99 9.21 -4.00
N VAL A 79 0.63 10.15 -4.88
CA VAL A 79 -0.41 9.96 -5.93
C VAL A 79 -0.17 8.75 -6.85
N ASN A 80 1.10 8.36 -7.03
CA ASN A 80 1.51 7.22 -7.85
C ASN A 80 2.10 6.07 -7.01
N CYS A 81 1.78 5.98 -5.72
CA CYS A 81 2.18 4.86 -4.87
C CYS A 81 1.70 3.52 -5.44
N ARG A 82 2.27 2.43 -4.95
CA ARG A 82 2.02 1.09 -5.52
C ARG A 82 1.69 0.09 -4.44
N ASP A 83 0.71 -0.75 -4.73
CA ASP A 83 0.39 -1.95 -3.96
C ASP A 83 1.52 -3.00 -4.11
N LEU A 84 2.58 -2.87 -3.31
CA LEU A 84 3.78 -3.71 -3.37
C LEU A 84 3.52 -5.17 -2.93
N ASP A 85 2.53 -5.38 -2.05
CA ASP A 85 2.15 -6.72 -1.61
C ASP A 85 1.23 -7.42 -2.65
N GLY A 86 0.56 -6.67 -3.53
CA GLY A 86 -0.34 -7.20 -4.55
C GLY A 86 0.18 -7.07 -5.99
N ARG A 87 -0.63 -6.42 -6.85
CA ARG A 87 -0.35 -6.34 -8.30
C ARG A 87 0.49 -5.13 -8.70
N HIS A 88 1.08 -4.39 -7.77
CA HIS A 88 1.73 -3.10 -8.03
C HIS A 88 0.75 -2.08 -8.67
N SER A 89 -0.54 -2.21 -8.37
CA SER A 89 -1.59 -1.29 -8.78
C SER A 89 -1.36 0.08 -8.13
N THR A 90 -1.67 1.15 -8.85
CA THR A 90 -1.68 2.52 -8.32
C THR A 90 -3.08 2.90 -7.79
N PRO A 91 -3.22 4.02 -7.05
CA PRO A 91 -4.53 4.57 -6.69
C PRO A 91 -5.49 4.67 -7.88
N LEU A 92 -4.97 5.10 -9.04
CA LEU A 92 -5.75 5.24 -10.26
C LEU A 92 -6.23 3.89 -10.84
N HIS A 93 -5.44 2.82 -10.71
CA HIS A 93 -5.89 1.47 -11.09
C HIS A 93 -7.08 0.99 -10.26
N PHE A 94 -7.06 1.27 -8.95
CA PHE A 94 -8.16 0.90 -8.06
C PHE A 94 -9.39 1.77 -8.32
N ALA A 95 -9.25 3.08 -8.36
CA ALA A 95 -10.38 3.97 -8.61
C ALA A 95 -11.07 3.67 -9.96
N ALA A 96 -10.29 3.43 -11.02
CA ALA A 96 -10.80 3.05 -12.33
C ALA A 96 -11.51 1.69 -12.33
N GLY A 97 -10.90 0.67 -11.72
CA GLY A 97 -11.49 -0.67 -11.69
C GLY A 97 -12.75 -0.80 -10.83
N TYR A 98 -12.96 0.08 -9.86
CA TYR A 98 -14.15 0.08 -8.99
C TYR A 98 -15.16 1.18 -9.32
N ASN A 99 -15.04 1.81 -10.50
CA ASN A 99 -15.90 2.89 -10.97
C ASN A 99 -16.04 4.06 -9.96
N ARG A 100 -14.92 4.49 -9.37
CA ARG A 100 -14.88 5.61 -8.41
C ARG A 100 -14.63 6.91 -9.14
N VAL A 101 -15.58 7.33 -9.98
CA VAL A 101 -15.44 8.48 -10.90
C VAL A 101 -14.90 9.74 -10.21
N PRO A 102 -15.41 10.19 -9.04
CA PRO A 102 -14.89 11.40 -8.39
C PRO A 102 -13.41 11.26 -7.96
N VAL A 103 -13.02 10.06 -7.52
CA VAL A 103 -11.62 9.78 -7.15
C VAL A 103 -10.74 9.73 -8.38
N VAL A 104 -11.22 9.15 -9.49
CA VAL A 104 -10.48 9.16 -10.78
C VAL A 104 -10.19 10.60 -11.20
N GLU A 105 -11.18 11.48 -11.22
CA GLU A 105 -11.01 12.89 -11.59
C GLU A 105 -10.01 13.59 -10.67
N TYR A 106 -10.12 13.37 -9.36
CA TYR A 106 -9.22 13.98 -8.39
C TYR A 106 -7.77 13.49 -8.57
N LEU A 107 -7.55 12.19 -8.69
CA LEU A 107 -6.21 11.62 -8.89
C LEU A 107 -5.56 12.15 -10.18
N LEU A 108 -6.32 12.26 -11.28
CA LEU A 108 -5.83 12.79 -12.55
C LEU A 108 -5.44 14.27 -12.44
N SER A 109 -6.26 15.09 -11.79
CA SER A 109 -5.93 16.51 -11.56
C SER A 109 -4.68 16.71 -10.69
N HIS A 110 -4.26 15.69 -9.95
CA HIS A 110 -3.08 15.70 -9.07
C HIS A 110 -1.90 14.90 -9.63
N GLY A 111 -1.89 14.60 -10.93
CA GLY A 111 -0.73 14.03 -11.62
C GLY A 111 -0.60 12.51 -11.52
N ALA A 112 -1.71 11.79 -11.30
CA ALA A 112 -1.72 10.34 -11.47
C ALA A 112 -1.36 9.94 -12.92
N ASP A 113 -0.44 8.99 -13.06
CA ASP A 113 0.01 8.50 -14.36
C ASP A 113 -1.02 7.53 -14.97
N VAL A 114 -1.71 7.98 -16.01
CA VAL A 114 -2.67 7.20 -16.79
C VAL A 114 -2.05 6.02 -17.55
N HIS A 115 -0.73 5.99 -17.70
CA HIS A 115 0.02 4.95 -18.39
C HIS A 115 0.81 4.05 -17.44
N ALA A 116 0.67 4.24 -16.13
CA ALA A 116 1.30 3.38 -15.14
C ALA A 116 0.91 1.93 -15.40
N LYS A 117 1.92 1.04 -15.43
CA LYS A 117 1.70 -0.40 -15.59
C LYS A 117 1.77 -1.10 -14.24
N ASP A 118 0.76 -1.92 -13.97
CA ASP A 118 0.77 -2.90 -12.90
C ASP A 118 1.70 -4.09 -13.24
N LYS A 119 1.80 -5.06 -12.34
CA LYS A 119 2.63 -6.28 -12.48
C LYS A 119 2.24 -7.14 -13.68
N GLY A 120 1.00 -7.08 -14.13
CA GLY A 120 0.51 -7.76 -15.32
C GLY A 120 0.69 -6.95 -16.61
N GLY A 121 1.26 -5.75 -16.53
CA GLY A 121 1.37 -4.84 -17.66
C GLY A 121 0.06 -4.12 -18.00
N LEU A 122 -0.95 -4.20 -17.13
CA LEU A 122 -2.22 -3.51 -17.33
C LEU A 122 -2.09 -2.04 -16.92
N VAL A 123 -2.81 -1.16 -17.61
CA VAL A 123 -2.93 0.26 -17.28
C VAL A 123 -4.32 0.52 -16.66
N PRO A 124 -4.57 1.66 -15.99
CA PRO A 124 -5.85 1.95 -15.36
C PRO A 124 -7.07 1.78 -16.28
N LEU A 125 -6.94 2.10 -17.57
CA LEU A 125 -8.02 1.91 -18.55
C LEU A 125 -8.40 0.43 -18.72
N HIS A 126 -7.44 -0.51 -18.69
CA HIS A 126 -7.77 -1.95 -18.74
C HIS A 126 -8.62 -2.37 -17.54
N ASN A 127 -8.38 -1.80 -16.36
CA ASN A 127 -9.16 -2.10 -15.15
C ASN A 127 -10.59 -1.55 -15.28
N ALA A 128 -10.77 -0.34 -15.79
CA ALA A 128 -12.08 0.24 -16.08
C ALA A 128 -12.88 -0.60 -17.08
N CYS A 129 -12.23 -1.14 -18.12
CA CYS A 129 -12.89 -1.99 -19.11
C CYS A 129 -13.16 -3.42 -18.63
N SER A 130 -12.37 -3.92 -17.68
CA SER A 130 -12.48 -5.29 -17.15
C SER A 130 -13.62 -5.42 -16.14
N TYR A 131 -13.87 -4.37 -15.35
CA TYR A 131 -15.06 -4.25 -14.51
C TYR A 131 -16.14 -3.50 -15.28
N GLY A 132 -16.72 -4.20 -16.25
CA GLY A 132 -17.87 -3.70 -17.01
C GLY A 132 -19.09 -3.49 -16.13
N HIS A 133 -19.14 -2.37 -15.41
CA HIS A 133 -20.37 -1.77 -14.91
C HIS A 133 -20.97 -0.97 -16.05
N TYR A 134 -21.67 -1.68 -16.93
CA TYR A 134 -22.67 -1.07 -17.80
C TYR A 134 -23.67 -0.36 -16.87
N GLU A 135 -23.71 0.97 -16.92
CA GLU A 135 -24.86 1.74 -16.43
C GLU A 135 -26.11 1.40 -17.24
#